data_AF-A0A1F7GAF8-F1
#
_entry.id   AF-A0A1F7GAF8-F1
#
_cell.length_a   1.000
_cell.length_b   1.000
_cell.length_c   1.000
_cell.angle_alpha   90.00
_cell.angle_beta   90.00
_cell.angle_gamma   90.00
#
_symmetry.space_group_name_H-M   'P 1'
#
loop_
_entity.id
_entity.type
_entity.pdbx_description
1 polymer ?
#
loop_
_entity_poly.entity_id
_entity_poly.type
_entity_poly.pdbx_seq_one_letter_code
_entity_poly.pdbx_strand_id
1 'polypeptide(L)'
;MAQSTFSAQTLGEDIKDFNSLDPQKKLMVAGIVLILFVGSIFVGAYLSKGRSGSTNKQTTNEVATAPSKKPSTTLKIVAKEAMKVGESQVVTVDLSNVAVTAADIVVSYDPDILTVADVQNGTVFAKVIQKKIDTTNGLVTFSGSVDPSNPNDLKMGKVMSFKVRAKKDARATLLQFAKDDTITAINGENTLGLTTGTTIRVSK
;
A
#
# COMPACT_ATOMS: atom_id res chain seq x y z
N MET A 1 3.38 13.78 -14.39
CA MET A 1 4.46 13.59 -13.40
C MET A 1 5.40 12.54 -13.94
N ALA A 2 6.59 12.95 -14.40
CA ALA A 2 7.58 12.05 -15.01
C ALA A 2 8.51 11.49 -13.92
N GLN A 3 8.68 10.17 -13.93
CA GLN A 3 9.56 9.41 -13.04
C GLN A 3 11.02 9.71 -13.37
N SER A 4 11.86 10.01 -12.37
CA SER A 4 13.32 10.08 -12.55
C SER A 4 13.92 8.69 -12.40
N THR A 5 14.26 8.08 -13.52
CA THR A 5 15.07 6.85 -13.56
C THR A 5 16.54 7.26 -13.51
N PHE A 6 17.21 7.05 -12.37
CA PHE A 6 18.67 7.20 -12.28
C PHE A 6 19.30 5.94 -12.90
N SER A 7 19.72 6.02 -14.16
CA SER A 7 20.36 4.92 -14.90
C SER A 7 21.87 5.11 -14.92
N ALA A 8 22.65 4.06 -14.63
CA ALA A 8 24.13 4.08 -14.64
C ALA A 8 24.78 4.51 -15.97
N GLN A 9 23.99 4.66 -17.05
CA GLN A 9 24.41 5.21 -18.33
C GLN A 9 24.72 6.72 -18.27
N THR A 10 24.08 7.48 -17.38
CA THR A 10 24.28 8.94 -17.28
C THR A 10 25.65 9.32 -16.74
N LEU A 11 26.23 8.48 -15.88
CA LEU A 11 27.52 8.77 -15.23
C LEU A 11 28.69 8.79 -16.22
N GLY A 12 28.64 7.93 -17.25
CA GLY A 12 29.70 7.86 -18.27
C GLY A 12 29.67 9.03 -19.24
N GLU A 13 28.46 9.55 -19.54
CA GLU A 13 28.28 10.75 -20.37
C GLU A 13 28.68 12.01 -19.61
N ASP A 14 28.32 12.12 -18.33
CA ASP A 14 28.68 13.25 -17.45
C ASP A 14 30.20 13.42 -17.27
N ILE A 15 30.96 12.30 -17.21
CA ILE A 15 32.43 12.33 -17.11
C ILE A 15 33.07 12.79 -18.43
N LYS A 16 32.49 12.40 -19.57
CA LYS A 16 32.98 12.79 -20.90
C LYS A 16 32.72 14.27 -21.15
N ASP A 17 31.58 14.77 -20.72
CA ASP A 17 31.21 16.18 -20.78
C ASP A 17 32.05 17.03 -19.83
N PHE A 18 32.40 16.52 -18.64
CA PHE A 18 33.33 17.23 -17.76
C PHE A 18 34.70 17.45 -18.41
N ASN A 19 35.21 16.48 -19.17
CA ASN A 19 36.49 16.59 -19.86
C ASN A 19 36.48 17.53 -21.08
N SER A 20 35.31 17.80 -21.67
CA SER A 20 35.17 18.72 -22.80
C SER A 20 35.00 20.19 -22.39
N LEU A 21 34.79 20.47 -21.09
CA LEU A 21 34.63 21.82 -20.58
C LEU A 21 35.93 22.66 -20.65
N ASP A 22 35.74 23.95 -20.92
CA ASP A 22 36.77 24.99 -20.79
C ASP A 22 37.38 24.95 -19.37
N PRO A 23 38.72 25.07 -19.22
CA PRO A 23 39.40 25.08 -17.91
C PRO A 23 38.73 25.96 -16.84
N GLN A 24 38.17 27.12 -17.22
CA GLN A 24 37.47 27.99 -16.27
C GLN A 24 36.16 27.39 -15.74
N LYS A 25 35.40 26.71 -16.61
CA LYS A 25 34.15 26.03 -16.25
C LYS A 25 34.39 24.77 -15.43
N LYS A 26 35.48 24.04 -15.71
CA LYS A 26 35.92 22.89 -14.89
C LYS A 26 36.20 23.29 -13.45
N LEU A 27 36.90 24.42 -13.26
CA LEU A 27 37.22 24.94 -11.94
C LEU A 27 35.95 25.39 -11.18
N MET A 28 34.99 25.99 -11.88
CA MET A 28 33.69 26.36 -11.30
C MET A 28 32.87 25.13 -10.85
N VAL A 29 32.76 24.11 -11.70
CA VAL A 29 32.03 22.87 -11.36
C VAL A 29 32.71 22.12 -10.21
N ALA A 30 34.05 22.00 -10.24
CA ALA A 30 34.80 21.42 -9.13
C ALA A 30 34.59 22.19 -7.82
N GLY A 31 34.52 23.53 -7.87
CA GLY A 31 34.21 24.38 -6.72
C GLY A 31 32.82 24.12 -6.14
N ILE A 32 31.79 23.99 -6.99
CA ILE A 32 30.42 23.69 -6.54
C ILE A 32 30.35 22.31 -5.87
N VAL A 33 30.98 21.30 -6.46
CA VAL A 33 31.02 19.94 -5.89
C VAL A 33 31.76 19.93 -4.54
N LEU A 34 32.86 20.65 -4.43
CA LEU A 34 33.61 20.78 -3.17
C LEU A 34 32.76 21.45 -2.07
N ILE A 35 32.03 22.51 -2.40
CA ILE A 35 31.15 23.21 -1.45
C ILE A 35 30.01 22.28 -0.98
N LEU A 36 29.38 21.54 -1.89
CA LEU A 36 28.35 20.56 -1.55
C LEU A 36 28.89 19.44 -0.65
N PHE A 37 30.09 18.95 -0.95
CA PHE A 37 30.75 17.91 -0.15
C PHE A 37 31.03 18.40 1.27
N VAL A 38 31.64 19.58 1.42
CA VAL A 38 31.91 20.19 2.73
C VAL A 38 30.60 20.47 3.49
N GLY A 39 29.58 20.99 2.80
CA GLY A 39 28.25 21.21 3.38
C GLY A 39 27.61 19.92 3.92
N SER A 40 27.76 18.80 3.21
CA SER A 40 27.25 17.50 3.64
C SER A 40 27.92 16.99 4.93
N ILE A 41 29.22 17.26 5.10
CA ILE A 41 29.97 16.92 6.33
C ILE A 41 29.43 17.74 7.51
N PHE A 42 29.14 19.03 7.33
CA PHE A 42 28.57 19.85 8.39
C PHE A 42 27.16 19.40 8.80
N VAL A 43 26.30 19.06 7.84
CA VAL A 43 24.96 18.49 8.13
C VAL A 43 25.09 17.14 8.85
N GLY A 44 25.99 16.26 8.39
CA GLY A 44 26.26 14.98 9.04
C GLY A 44 26.80 15.12 10.46
N ALA A 45 27.73 16.06 10.69
CA ALA A 45 28.29 16.33 12.02
C ALA A 45 27.29 17.03 12.96
N TYR A 46 26.38 17.85 12.42
CA TYR A 46 25.29 18.45 13.22
C TYR A 46 24.26 17.38 13.62
N LEU A 47 23.95 16.43 12.73
CA LEU A 47 23.08 15.29 13.04
C LEU A 47 23.75 14.28 14.01
N SER A 48 25.08 14.12 13.93
CA SER A 48 25.82 13.17 14.79
C SER A 48 26.12 13.69 16.20
N LYS A 49 26.08 15.01 16.43
CA LYS A 49 26.25 15.61 17.76
C LYS A 49 25.09 15.33 18.74
N GLY A 50 23.99 14.73 18.28
CA GLY A 50 22.89 14.26 19.12
C GLY A 50 23.02 12.81 19.62
N ARG A 51 24.12 12.10 19.31
CA ARG A 51 24.26 10.67 19.65
C ARG A 51 25.64 10.36 20.20
N SER A 52 25.86 10.70 21.47
CA SER A 52 27.05 10.29 22.24
C SER A 52 26.66 9.56 23.53
N GLY A 53 26.96 8.25 23.56
CA GLY A 53 27.10 7.40 24.76
C GLY A 53 25.84 7.15 25.58
N SER A 54 25.71 6.14 26.42
CA SER A 54 26.62 5.08 26.87
C SER A 54 25.78 4.09 27.69
N THR A 55 26.11 2.81 27.62
CA THR A 55 25.61 1.74 28.46
C THR A 55 26.00 2.00 29.92
N ASN A 56 25.05 2.28 30.81
CA ASN A 56 25.19 1.91 32.22
C ASN A 56 23.82 1.75 32.91
N LYS A 57 23.68 0.66 33.67
CA LYS A 57 22.46 0.31 34.41
C LYS A 57 22.29 1.25 35.60
N GLN A 58 21.13 1.91 35.72
CA GLN A 58 20.56 2.21 37.04
C GLN A 58 19.04 2.28 36.97
N THR A 59 18.44 1.52 37.88
CA THR A 59 17.03 1.23 38.07
C THR A 59 16.27 2.51 38.42
N THR A 60 15.34 2.91 37.56
CA THR A 60 14.16 3.68 37.97
C THR A 60 13.03 3.16 37.08
N ASN A 61 11.98 2.64 37.71
CA ASN A 61 10.81 2.10 37.02
C ASN A 61 10.03 3.25 36.35
N GLU A 62 10.53 3.76 35.24
CA GLU A 62 9.67 4.31 34.20
C GLU A 62 9.52 3.21 33.16
N VAL A 63 8.29 2.72 33.04
CA VAL A 63 7.87 1.85 31.94
C VAL A 63 8.05 2.68 30.68
N ALA A 64 9.23 2.57 30.06
CA ALA A 64 9.47 3.03 28.71
C ALA A 64 8.41 2.37 27.85
N THR A 65 7.35 3.13 27.58
CA THR A 65 6.31 2.70 26.66
C THR A 65 7.02 2.66 25.32
N ALA A 66 7.34 1.46 24.84
CA ALA A 66 7.65 1.27 23.43
C ALA A 66 6.62 2.09 22.64
N PRO A 67 7.01 2.83 21.58
CA PRO A 67 6.06 3.61 20.80
C PRO A 67 4.89 2.68 20.49
N SER A 68 3.73 2.97 21.08
CA SER A 68 2.60 2.05 20.96
C SER A 68 2.25 2.05 19.49
N LYS A 69 2.52 0.94 18.82
CA LYS A 69 2.20 0.81 17.40
C LYS A 69 0.69 0.99 17.32
N LYS A 70 0.25 2.12 16.75
CA LYS A 70 -1.17 2.44 16.63
C LYS A 70 -1.87 1.20 16.05
N PRO A 71 -2.98 0.74 16.66
CA PRO A 71 -3.69 -0.43 16.17
C PRO A 71 -4.03 -0.21 14.68
N SER A 72 -3.70 -1.20 13.86
CA SER A 72 -3.88 -1.14 12.41
C SER A 72 -4.55 -2.39 11.89
N THR A 73 -5.44 -2.21 10.92
CA THR A 73 -6.23 -3.28 10.30
C THR A 73 -5.43 -4.00 9.23
N THR A 74 -5.86 -5.22 8.94
CA THR A 74 -5.46 -5.93 7.71
C THR A 74 -6.69 -6.22 6.87
N LEU A 75 -6.59 -5.97 5.57
CA LEU A 75 -7.54 -6.45 4.57
C LEU A 75 -6.90 -7.55 3.72
N LYS A 76 -7.61 -8.65 3.49
CA LYS A 76 -7.13 -9.77 2.69
C LYS A 76 -8.17 -10.21 1.66
N ILE A 77 -7.74 -10.43 0.42
CA ILE A 77 -8.53 -11.08 -0.61
C ILE A 77 -8.29 -12.58 -0.54
N VAL A 78 -9.36 -13.36 -0.48
CA VAL A 78 -9.31 -14.84 -0.45
C VAL A 78 -10.01 -15.38 -1.69
N ALA A 79 -9.27 -16.15 -2.48
CA ALA A 79 -9.73 -16.81 -3.70
C ALA A 79 -8.95 -18.12 -3.89
N LYS A 80 -9.45 -19.00 -4.78
CA LYS A 80 -8.65 -20.09 -5.33
C LYS A 80 -7.59 -19.51 -6.27
N GLU A 81 -6.39 -20.05 -6.19
CA GLU A 81 -5.21 -19.62 -6.98
C GLU A 81 -5.31 -20.00 -8.46
N ALA A 82 -6.24 -20.88 -8.85
CA ALA A 82 -6.40 -21.34 -10.22
C ALA A 82 -7.86 -21.46 -10.63
N MET A 83 -8.13 -21.16 -11.90
CA MET A 83 -9.44 -21.30 -12.56
C MET A 83 -9.27 -21.80 -14.00
N LYS A 84 -10.29 -22.46 -14.53
CA LYS A 84 -10.41 -22.69 -15.97
C LYS A 84 -11.17 -21.55 -16.66
N VAL A 85 -10.89 -21.30 -17.95
CA VAL A 85 -11.68 -20.36 -18.75
C VAL A 85 -13.17 -20.75 -18.69
N GLY A 86 -14.03 -19.78 -18.40
CA GLY A 86 -15.46 -19.96 -18.22
C GLY A 86 -15.89 -20.34 -16.79
N GLU A 87 -14.97 -20.82 -15.94
CA GLU A 87 -15.25 -21.14 -14.54
C GLU A 87 -15.59 -19.87 -13.75
N SER A 88 -16.42 -20.02 -12.72
CA SER A 88 -16.70 -18.96 -11.74
C SER A 88 -16.31 -19.39 -10.34
N GLN A 89 -15.83 -18.45 -9.54
CA GLN A 89 -15.61 -18.65 -8.11
C GLN A 89 -16.11 -17.45 -7.30
N VAL A 90 -16.33 -17.68 -6.01
CA VAL A 90 -16.61 -16.60 -5.05
C VAL A 90 -15.29 -16.16 -4.42
N VAL A 91 -15.03 -14.86 -4.49
CA VAL A 91 -13.91 -14.20 -3.83
C VAL A 91 -14.44 -13.47 -2.61
N THR A 92 -13.71 -13.51 -1.50
CA THR A 92 -14.06 -12.78 -0.27
C THR A 92 -13.00 -11.75 0.09
N VAL A 93 -13.45 -10.68 0.72
CA VAL A 93 -12.58 -9.69 1.36
C VAL A 93 -12.79 -9.78 2.86
N ASP A 94 -11.71 -10.06 3.58
CA ASP A 94 -11.73 -10.25 5.02
C ASP A 94 -10.97 -9.12 5.72
N LEU A 95 -11.54 -8.65 6.84
CA LEU A 95 -10.96 -7.68 7.76
C LEU A 95 -10.46 -8.40 9.02
N SER A 96 -9.24 -8.08 9.46
CA SER A 96 -8.65 -8.64 10.68
C SER A 96 -7.79 -7.62 11.46
N ASN A 97 -7.27 -8.09 12.60
CA ASN A 97 -6.51 -7.36 13.63
C ASN A 97 -7.32 -6.34 14.45
N VAL A 98 -8.11 -5.49 13.80
CA VAL A 98 -8.88 -4.45 14.48
C VAL A 98 -10.25 -4.31 13.79
N ALA A 99 -11.32 -4.33 14.59
CA ALA A 99 -12.67 -4.02 14.08
C ALA A 99 -12.81 -2.52 13.83
N VAL A 100 -13.58 -2.12 12.82
CA VAL A 100 -13.68 -0.71 12.39
C VAL A 100 -15.11 -0.22 12.32
N THR A 101 -15.28 1.09 12.53
CA THR A 101 -16.59 1.76 12.44
C THR A 101 -17.05 1.96 11.00
N ALA A 102 -16.11 2.11 10.06
CA ALA A 102 -16.40 2.28 8.65
C ALA A 102 -15.25 1.78 7.78
N ALA A 103 -15.56 1.45 6.53
CA ALA A 103 -14.55 1.21 5.50
C ALA A 103 -15.06 1.62 4.12
N ASP A 104 -14.15 2.15 3.31
CA ASP A 104 -14.25 2.28 1.87
C ASP A 104 -13.21 1.35 1.27
N ILE A 105 -13.65 0.34 0.51
CA ILE A 105 -12.77 -0.69 -0.04
C ILE A 105 -12.88 -0.66 -1.55
N VAL A 106 -11.73 -0.56 -2.20
CA VAL A 106 -11.62 -0.64 -3.65
C VAL A 106 -10.71 -1.79 -4.03
N VAL A 107 -11.27 -2.78 -4.72
CA VAL A 107 -10.52 -3.93 -5.28
C VAL A 107 -10.38 -3.74 -6.78
N SER A 108 -9.15 -3.77 -7.26
CA SER A 108 -8.79 -3.75 -8.68
C SER A 108 -8.63 -5.17 -9.23
N TYR A 109 -9.05 -5.35 -10.48
CA TYR A 109 -8.91 -6.57 -11.27
C TYR A 109 -8.67 -6.23 -12.74
N ASP A 110 -8.20 -7.21 -13.53
CA ASP A 110 -8.05 -7.07 -14.97
C ASP A 110 -9.37 -7.44 -15.70
N PRO A 111 -10.08 -6.49 -16.32
CA PRO A 111 -11.36 -6.75 -16.99
C PRO A 111 -11.24 -7.51 -18.31
N ASP A 112 -10.05 -7.62 -18.90
CA ASP A 112 -9.81 -8.42 -20.09
C ASP A 112 -9.71 -9.91 -19.74
N ILE A 113 -9.27 -10.22 -18.51
CA ILE A 113 -9.09 -11.59 -18.03
C ILE A 113 -10.28 -12.07 -17.19
N LEU A 114 -10.86 -11.21 -16.36
CA LEU A 114 -11.94 -11.56 -15.42
C LEU A 114 -13.20 -10.72 -15.64
N THR A 115 -14.36 -11.34 -15.46
CA THR A 115 -15.63 -10.62 -15.24
C THR A 115 -15.99 -10.71 -13.77
N VAL A 116 -16.39 -9.59 -13.16
CA VAL A 116 -16.89 -9.55 -11.78
C VAL A 116 -18.41 -9.33 -11.76
N ALA A 117 -19.11 -10.00 -10.86
CA ALA A 117 -20.54 -9.86 -10.63
C ALA A 117 -20.90 -10.07 -9.15
N ASP A 118 -22.16 -9.82 -8.81
CA ASP A 118 -22.79 -10.26 -7.55
C ASP A 118 -22.05 -9.84 -6.27
N VAL A 119 -21.82 -8.53 -6.06
CA VAL A 119 -21.26 -8.04 -4.79
C VAL A 119 -22.27 -8.21 -3.66
N GLN A 120 -21.98 -9.16 -2.77
CA GLN A 120 -22.74 -9.50 -1.58
C GLN A 120 -22.11 -8.91 -0.32
N ASN A 121 -22.98 -8.58 0.62
CA ASN A 121 -22.57 -8.03 1.91
C ASN A 121 -21.95 -9.15 2.75
N GLY A 122 -20.85 -8.84 3.43
CA GLY A 122 -20.34 -9.68 4.50
C GLY A 122 -21.07 -9.43 5.82
N THR A 123 -20.48 -9.91 6.91
CA THR A 123 -21.05 -9.77 8.25
C THR A 123 -20.53 -8.54 8.98
N VAL A 124 -19.41 -7.94 8.54
CA VAL A 124 -18.72 -6.87 9.28
C VAL A 124 -19.54 -5.59 9.42
N PHE A 125 -20.26 -5.16 8.39
CA PHE A 125 -21.02 -3.91 8.42
C PHE A 125 -22.52 -4.16 8.37
N ALA A 126 -23.24 -3.61 9.35
CA ALA A 126 -24.70 -3.66 9.38
C ALA A 126 -25.32 -2.72 8.32
N LYS A 127 -24.68 -1.57 8.06
CA LYS A 127 -25.11 -0.61 7.04
C LYS A 127 -24.14 -0.60 5.87
N VAL A 128 -24.65 -0.94 4.70
CA VAL A 128 -23.90 -0.80 3.44
C VAL A 128 -24.32 0.49 2.75
N ILE A 129 -23.33 1.31 2.43
CA ILE A 129 -23.49 2.63 1.83
C ILE A 129 -23.39 2.52 0.30
N GLN A 130 -22.41 1.78 -0.20
CA GLN A 130 -22.15 1.65 -1.62
C GLN A 130 -21.70 0.24 -1.98
N LYS A 131 -22.18 -0.24 -3.14
CA LYS A 131 -21.65 -1.39 -3.85
C LYS A 131 -21.65 -1.07 -5.33
N LYS A 132 -20.48 -1.03 -5.96
CA LYS A 132 -20.34 -0.69 -7.36
C LYS A 132 -19.32 -1.61 -8.02
N ILE A 133 -19.62 -2.04 -9.24
CA ILE A 133 -18.65 -2.67 -10.13
C ILE A 133 -18.45 -1.70 -11.29
N ASP A 134 -17.22 -1.28 -11.50
CA ASP A 134 -16.78 -0.55 -12.68
C ASP A 134 -16.02 -1.51 -13.59
N THR A 135 -16.74 -2.05 -14.57
CA THR A 135 -16.19 -3.02 -15.53
C THR A 135 -15.21 -2.41 -16.51
N THR A 136 -15.23 -1.09 -16.69
CA THR A 136 -14.35 -0.39 -17.63
C THR A 136 -12.98 -0.17 -17.00
N ASN A 137 -12.96 0.26 -15.74
CA ASN A 137 -11.72 0.49 -14.99
C ASN A 137 -11.24 -0.74 -14.20
N GLY A 138 -12.01 -1.83 -14.19
CA GLY A 138 -11.67 -3.04 -13.45
C GLY A 138 -11.68 -2.84 -11.94
N LEU A 139 -12.73 -2.18 -11.41
CA LEU A 139 -12.83 -1.85 -9.99
C LEU A 139 -14.10 -2.41 -9.35
N VAL A 140 -13.98 -2.85 -8.11
CA VAL A 140 -15.10 -3.19 -7.22
C VAL A 140 -15.02 -2.30 -6.00
N THR A 141 -16.02 -1.45 -5.81
CA THR A 141 -16.11 -0.53 -4.67
C THR A 141 -17.15 -1.03 -3.68
N PHE A 142 -16.80 -1.03 -2.40
CA PHE A 142 -17.69 -1.33 -1.30
C PHE A 142 -17.48 -0.35 -0.15
N SER A 143 -18.56 0.25 0.32
CA SER A 143 -18.54 1.15 1.47
C SER A 143 -19.51 0.66 2.52
N GLY A 144 -19.05 0.57 3.77
CA GLY A 144 -19.82 0.06 4.89
C GLY A 144 -19.54 0.82 6.18
N SER A 145 -20.53 0.81 7.07
CA SER A 145 -20.41 1.40 8.41
C SER A 145 -21.24 0.64 9.45
N VAL A 146 -20.92 0.87 10.71
CA VAL A 146 -21.73 0.53 11.88
C VAL A 146 -22.03 1.80 12.67
N ASP A 147 -22.96 1.72 13.63
CA ASP A 147 -23.20 2.84 14.54
C ASP A 147 -21.98 3.00 15.47
N PRO A 148 -21.27 4.15 15.43
CA PRO A 148 -20.11 4.37 16.29
C PRO A 148 -20.49 4.40 17.79
N SER A 149 -21.77 4.61 18.10
CA SER A 149 -22.30 4.64 19.47
C SER A 149 -22.55 3.26 20.06
N ASN A 150 -22.51 2.18 19.24
CA ASN A 150 -22.78 0.82 19.67
C ASN A 150 -21.53 -0.08 19.53
N PRO A 151 -20.77 -0.30 20.61
CA PRO A 151 -19.56 -1.11 20.56
C PRO A 151 -19.79 -2.57 20.13
N ASN A 152 -21.01 -3.10 20.31
CA ASN A 152 -21.34 -4.48 19.96
C ASN A 152 -21.40 -4.72 18.45
N ASP A 153 -21.48 -3.67 17.64
CA ASP A 153 -21.52 -3.79 16.19
C ASP A 153 -20.12 -3.95 15.58
N LEU A 154 -19.07 -3.64 16.35
CA LEU A 154 -17.68 -3.77 15.92
C LEU A 154 -17.27 -5.23 15.86
N LYS A 155 -17.04 -5.72 14.63
CA LYS A 155 -16.61 -7.09 14.39
C LYS A 155 -15.58 -7.17 13.26
N MET A 156 -14.80 -8.24 13.29
CA MET A 156 -13.88 -8.63 12.23
C MET A 156 -14.49 -9.76 11.38
N GLY A 157 -13.85 -10.08 10.27
CA GLY A 157 -14.26 -11.18 9.38
C GLY A 157 -14.63 -10.69 7.98
N LYS A 158 -15.59 -11.36 7.35
CA LYS A 158 -15.95 -11.09 5.95
C LYS A 158 -16.62 -9.73 5.81
N VAL A 159 -16.02 -8.85 5.02
CA VAL A 159 -16.55 -7.52 4.69
C VAL A 159 -17.51 -7.61 3.51
N MET A 160 -17.09 -8.29 2.45
CA MET A 160 -17.86 -8.49 1.23
C MET A 160 -17.43 -9.78 0.55
N SER A 161 -18.26 -10.23 -0.39
CA SER A 161 -17.88 -11.24 -1.36
C SER A 161 -18.40 -10.89 -2.73
N PHE A 162 -17.72 -11.32 -3.78
CA PHE A 162 -18.15 -11.12 -5.15
C PHE A 162 -17.80 -12.32 -6.01
N LYS A 163 -18.53 -12.51 -7.10
CA LYS A 163 -18.28 -13.60 -8.05
C LYS A 163 -17.31 -13.13 -9.11
N VAL A 164 -16.30 -13.92 -9.39
CA VAL A 164 -15.40 -13.72 -10.53
C VAL A 164 -15.57 -14.86 -11.52
N ARG A 165 -15.54 -14.54 -12.81
CA ARG A 165 -15.57 -15.51 -13.91
C ARG A 165 -14.37 -15.30 -14.82
N ALA A 166 -13.67 -16.38 -15.14
CA ALA A 166 -12.52 -16.33 -16.05
C ALA A 166 -12.97 -16.18 -17.51
N LYS A 167 -12.51 -15.14 -18.21
CA LYS A 167 -12.81 -14.87 -19.62
C LYS A 167 -11.74 -15.40 -20.56
N LYS A 168 -10.47 -15.29 -20.15
CA LYS A 168 -9.30 -15.49 -21.02
C LYS A 168 -8.18 -16.20 -20.26
N ASP A 169 -7.44 -17.05 -20.98
CA ASP A 169 -6.23 -17.71 -20.48
C ASP A 169 -5.17 -16.68 -20.05
N ALA A 170 -4.57 -16.89 -18.89
CA ALA A 170 -3.57 -16.01 -18.32
C ALA A 170 -2.68 -16.77 -17.33
N ARG A 171 -1.35 -16.64 -17.48
CA ARG A 171 -0.39 -17.25 -16.54
C ARG A 171 -0.61 -16.77 -15.10
N ALA A 172 -1.00 -15.51 -14.95
CA ALA A 172 -1.36 -14.86 -13.70
C ALA A 172 -2.22 -13.62 -13.99
N THR A 173 -3.25 -13.39 -13.18
CA THR A 173 -4.00 -12.12 -13.09
C THR A 173 -4.16 -11.76 -11.62
N LEU A 174 -4.11 -10.47 -11.29
CA LEU A 174 -4.03 -9.98 -9.93
C LEU A 174 -5.38 -9.42 -9.47
N LEU A 175 -5.80 -9.81 -8.28
CA LEU A 175 -6.81 -9.12 -7.49
C LEU A 175 -6.09 -8.40 -6.36
N GLN A 176 -6.17 -7.08 -6.32
CA GLN A 176 -5.46 -6.27 -5.33
C GLN A 176 -6.29 -5.10 -4.85
N PHE A 177 -5.93 -4.55 -3.69
CA PHE A 177 -6.55 -3.31 -3.20
C PHE A 177 -5.95 -2.11 -3.92
N ALA A 178 -6.79 -1.18 -4.37
CA ALA A 178 -6.34 0.16 -4.73
C ALA A 178 -6.10 0.91 -3.41
N LYS A 179 -4.86 0.87 -2.92
CA LYS A 179 -4.50 1.26 -1.55
C LYS A 179 -4.83 2.73 -1.26
N ASP A 180 -4.65 3.60 -2.23
CA ASP A 180 -4.89 5.05 -2.07
C ASP A 180 -6.39 5.39 -1.99
N ASP A 181 -7.25 4.50 -2.51
CA ASP A 181 -8.71 4.62 -2.48
C ASP A 181 -9.36 3.74 -1.40
N THR A 182 -8.55 2.97 -0.67
CA THR A 182 -9.03 2.04 0.37
C THR A 182 -8.74 2.61 1.75
N ILE A 183 -9.77 2.72 2.57
CA ILE A 183 -9.73 3.27 3.92
C ILE A 183 -10.48 2.32 4.85
N THR A 184 -9.92 2.09 6.03
CA THR A 184 -10.67 1.54 7.17
C THR A 184 -10.57 2.54 8.30
N ALA A 185 -11.64 2.83 9.02
CA ALA A 185 -11.65 3.93 9.97
C ALA A 185 -12.31 3.59 11.31
N ILE A 186 -11.70 4.12 12.37
CA ILE A 186 -12.26 4.17 13.72
C ILE A 186 -12.32 5.64 14.12
N ASN A 187 -13.51 6.13 14.47
CA ASN A 187 -13.71 7.50 14.93
C ASN A 187 -13.15 8.57 13.95
N GLY A 188 -13.27 8.30 12.64
CA GLY A 188 -12.78 9.19 11.58
C GLY A 188 -11.28 9.10 11.30
N GLU A 189 -10.51 8.30 12.05
CA GLU A 189 -9.09 8.09 11.78
C GLU A 189 -8.86 6.86 10.92
N ASN A 190 -8.03 6.99 9.89
CA ASN A 190 -7.62 5.86 9.07
C ASN A 190 -6.76 4.89 9.89
N THR A 191 -7.13 3.61 9.86
CA THR A 191 -6.50 2.48 10.53
C THR A 191 -5.93 1.46 9.55
N LEU A 192 -6.00 1.69 8.24
CA LEU A 192 -5.50 0.73 7.24
C LEU A 192 -3.99 0.55 7.37
N GLY A 193 -3.59 -0.65 7.79
CA GLY A 193 -2.17 -1.02 7.92
C GLY A 193 -1.67 -1.83 6.72
N LEU A 194 -2.22 -3.04 6.58
CA LEU A 194 -1.76 -4.02 5.61
C LEU A 194 -2.90 -4.45 4.67
N THR A 195 -2.56 -4.62 3.41
CA THR A 195 -3.45 -5.15 2.38
C THR A 195 -2.78 -6.34 1.70
N THR A 196 -3.48 -7.47 1.61
CA THR A 196 -2.99 -8.68 0.96
C THR A 196 -3.91 -9.04 -0.21
N GLY A 197 -3.43 -8.82 -1.43
CA GLY A 197 -4.09 -9.28 -2.66
C GLY A 197 -3.90 -10.77 -2.90
N THR A 198 -4.35 -11.24 -4.07
CA THR A 198 -4.17 -12.62 -4.51
C THR A 198 -3.97 -12.68 -6.02
N THR A 199 -3.24 -13.70 -6.47
CA THR A 199 -3.01 -13.98 -7.89
C THR A 199 -3.81 -15.21 -8.30
N ILE A 200 -4.48 -15.12 -9.43
CA ILE A 200 -5.24 -16.23 -10.03
C ILE A 200 -4.57 -16.60 -11.34
N ARG A 201 -4.25 -17.88 -11.52
CA ARG A 201 -3.87 -18.46 -12.81
C ARG A 201 -5.13 -18.90 -13.55
N VAL A 202 -5.24 -18.55 -14.82
CA VAL A 202 -6.34 -19.01 -15.68
C VAL A 202 -5.79 -19.91 -16.77
N SER A 203 -6.23 -21.16 -16.82
CA SER A 203 -5.91 -22.08 -17.91
C SER A 203 -7.13 -22.36 -18.78
N LYS A 204 -6.91 -22.79 -20.02
CA LYS A 204 -7.97 -23.44 -20.82
C LYS A 204 -8.59 -24.65 -20.12
#